data_AF-A0A2N2A5R6-F1
#
_entry.id   AF-A0A2N2A5R6-F1
#
_cell.length_a   1.000
_cell.length_b   1.000
_cell.length_c   1.000
_cell.angle_alpha   90.00
_cell.angle_beta   90.00
_cell.angle_gamma   90.00
#
_symmetry.space_group_name_H-M   'P 1'
#
loop_
_entity.id
_entity.type
_entity.pdbx_description
1 polymer ?
#
loop_
_entity_poly.entity_id
_entity_poly.type
_entity_poly.pdbx_seq_one_letter_code
_entity_poly.pdbx_strand_id
1 'polypeptide(L)'
;MSDKTYHHGNLRNALIEVGISLIHSEGIERLSLRRVAALCGVSQAAPYAHFENKEALLDAMRAYATERFTQALETAMQTVPNEDDPELLVEMGKQYVLFFLENPQYFNFIFSQSWMQIDLDLTNDSPTNFPPFLLLKTNTVRIYRKLGVPDEKIEDMVIAMWASVHGLTSIATMRNVHYSKDWSKKIEDIIRNN
;
A
#
# COMPACT_ATOMS: atom_id res chain seq x y z
N MET A 1 7.19 24.69 -21.74
CA MET A 1 8.30 24.13 -20.96
C MET A 1 8.10 24.61 -19.54
N SER A 2 7.64 23.75 -18.64
CA SER A 2 7.46 24.10 -17.22
C SER A 2 8.50 23.33 -16.42
N ASP A 3 9.40 24.07 -15.79
CA ASP A 3 10.36 23.60 -14.79
C ASP A 3 9.66 22.65 -13.79
N LYS A 4 9.98 21.36 -13.88
CA LYS A 4 9.73 20.44 -12.77
C LYS A 4 10.86 20.65 -11.78
N THR A 5 10.55 21.45 -10.77
CA THR A 5 11.39 21.78 -9.63
C THR A 5 12.08 20.53 -9.10
N TYR A 6 13.37 20.46 -9.34
CA TYR A 6 14.28 19.45 -8.85
C TYR A 6 14.24 19.51 -7.31
N HIS A 7 13.64 18.53 -6.65
CA HIS A 7 13.74 18.39 -5.19
C HIS A 7 15.15 17.87 -4.85
N HIS A 8 16.17 18.73 -4.99
CA HIS A 8 17.57 18.44 -4.68
C HIS A 8 17.81 17.95 -3.24
N GLY A 9 16.82 18.01 -2.35
CA GLY A 9 16.95 17.56 -0.96
C GLY A 9 16.86 16.05 -0.75
N ASN A 10 16.32 15.27 -1.70
CA ASN A 10 16.20 13.81 -1.50
C ASN A 10 16.29 13.01 -2.80
N LEU A 11 17.49 13.02 -3.41
CA LEU A 11 17.78 12.20 -4.59
C LEU A 11 17.44 10.72 -4.37
N ARG A 12 17.70 10.18 -3.17
CA ARG A 12 17.38 8.79 -2.82
C ARG A 12 15.90 8.48 -3.04
N ASN A 13 14.99 9.30 -2.52
CA ASN A 13 13.56 9.09 -2.70
C ASN A 13 13.11 9.34 -4.14
N ALA A 14 13.70 10.32 -4.84
CA ALA A 14 13.41 10.54 -6.26
C ALA A 14 13.75 9.31 -7.12
N LEU A 15 14.90 8.67 -6.86
CA LEU A 15 15.30 7.42 -7.52
C LEU A 15 14.30 6.29 -7.22
N ILE A 16 13.83 6.18 -5.98
CA ILE A 16 12.83 5.18 -5.56
C ILE A 16 11.50 5.38 -6.29
N GLU A 17 10.93 6.58 -6.27
CA GLU A 17 9.63 6.88 -6.89
C GLU A 17 9.66 6.71 -8.41
N VAL A 18 10.76 7.14 -9.05
CA VAL A 18 10.97 6.92 -10.48
C VAL A 18 11.13 5.42 -10.78
N GLY A 19 11.81 4.67 -9.94
CA GLY A 19 11.91 3.21 -10.04
C GLY A 19 10.53 2.53 -9.98
N ILE A 20 9.69 2.90 -9.01
CA ILE A 20 8.33 2.35 -8.86
C ILE A 20 7.48 2.68 -10.09
N SER A 21 7.55 3.93 -10.56
CA SER A 21 6.85 4.38 -11.76
C SER A 21 7.30 3.63 -13.02
N LEU A 22 8.61 3.39 -13.15
CA LEU A 22 9.19 2.62 -14.27
C LEU A 22 8.71 1.17 -14.27
N ILE A 23 8.63 0.51 -13.11
CA ILE A 23 8.06 -0.84 -13.01
C ILE A 23 6.60 -0.85 -13.45
N HIS A 24 5.82 0.14 -13.00
CA HIS A 24 4.40 0.24 -13.36
C HIS A 24 4.19 0.41 -14.88
N SER A 25 5.04 1.19 -15.56
CA SER A 25 4.88 1.50 -16.98
C SER A 25 5.55 0.49 -17.93
N GLU A 26 6.75 0.01 -17.58
CA GLU A 26 7.62 -0.77 -18.47
C GLU A 26 8.00 -2.16 -17.93
N GLY A 27 7.64 -2.48 -16.68
CA GLY A 27 7.94 -3.76 -16.03
C GLY A 27 9.31 -3.82 -15.33
N ILE A 28 9.46 -4.76 -14.40
CA ILE A 28 10.67 -4.92 -13.56
C ILE A 28 11.95 -5.26 -14.34
N GLU A 29 11.80 -5.88 -15.51
CA GLU A 29 12.92 -6.21 -16.40
C GLU A 29 13.63 -4.96 -16.94
N ARG A 30 12.91 -3.83 -17.02
CA ARG A 30 13.46 -2.55 -17.48
C ARG A 30 14.13 -1.75 -16.37
N LEU A 31 14.01 -2.17 -15.12
CA LEU A 31 14.63 -1.50 -13.98
C LEU A 31 16.16 -1.69 -14.01
N SER A 32 16.87 -0.56 -14.01
CA SER A 32 18.31 -0.49 -13.73
C SER A 32 18.65 0.87 -13.09
N LEU A 33 19.70 0.91 -12.27
CA LEU A 33 20.19 2.14 -11.62
C LEU A 33 20.44 3.25 -12.65
N ARG A 34 21.05 2.88 -13.78
CA ARG A 34 21.35 3.79 -14.91
C ARG A 34 20.11 4.41 -15.54
N ARG A 35 19.08 3.59 -15.77
CA ARG A 35 17.80 4.04 -16.35
C ARG A 35 17.08 4.98 -15.40
N VAL A 36 17.02 4.65 -14.11
CA VAL A 36 16.41 5.50 -13.08
C VAL A 36 17.17 6.82 -12.96
N ALA A 37 18.50 6.79 -12.93
CA ALA A 37 19.32 8.01 -12.93
C ALA A 37 19.06 8.92 -14.13
N ALA A 38 18.95 8.35 -15.33
CA ALA A 38 18.63 9.10 -16.54
C ALA A 38 17.24 9.76 -16.44
N LEU A 39 16.24 9.04 -15.94
CA LEU A 39 14.88 9.56 -15.74
C LEU A 39 14.81 10.64 -14.65
N CYS A 40 15.67 10.56 -13.63
CA CYS A 40 15.84 11.61 -12.62
C CYS A 40 16.68 12.80 -13.11
N GLY A 41 17.27 12.75 -14.31
CA GLY A 41 18.13 13.82 -14.83
C GLY A 41 19.42 13.99 -14.04
N VAL A 42 19.94 12.93 -13.41
CA VAL A 42 21.24 12.92 -12.72
C VAL A 42 22.30 12.16 -13.51
N SER A 43 23.57 12.29 -13.09
CA SER A 43 24.65 11.49 -13.66
C SER A 43 24.44 10.00 -13.40
N GLN A 44 24.98 9.17 -14.31
CA GLN A 44 24.90 7.71 -14.20
C GLN A 44 25.59 7.14 -12.95
N ALA A 45 26.52 7.89 -12.36
CA ALA A 45 27.23 7.53 -11.14
C ALA A 45 26.45 7.91 -9.86
N ALA A 46 25.57 8.91 -9.92
CA ALA A 46 24.82 9.42 -8.77
C ALA A 46 24.02 8.35 -7.98
N PRO A 47 23.30 7.38 -8.60
CA PRO A 47 22.51 6.42 -7.84
C PRO A 47 23.37 5.46 -7.00
N TYR A 48 24.62 5.23 -7.38
CA TYR A 48 25.53 4.33 -6.66
C TYR A 48 25.97 4.87 -5.29
N ALA A 49 25.79 6.17 -5.02
CA ALA A 49 25.97 6.73 -3.69
C ALA A 49 24.86 6.32 -2.71
N HIS A 50 23.73 5.78 -3.21
CA HIS A 50 22.56 5.41 -2.41
C HIS A 50 22.24 3.91 -2.47
N PHE A 51 22.54 3.27 -3.60
CA PHE A 51 22.18 1.87 -3.85
C PHE A 51 23.35 1.15 -4.52
N GLU A 52 23.84 0.09 -3.88
CA GLU A 52 24.96 -0.71 -4.39
C GLU A 52 24.62 -1.40 -5.72
N ASN A 53 23.39 -1.89 -5.84
CA ASN A 53 22.93 -2.68 -6.98
C ASN A 53 21.40 -2.52 -7.19
N LYS A 54 20.85 -3.24 -8.18
CA LYS A 54 19.43 -3.21 -8.53
C LYS A 54 18.56 -3.74 -7.38
N GLU A 55 19.04 -4.76 -6.68
CA GLU A 55 18.37 -5.42 -5.56
C GLU A 55 18.24 -4.47 -4.36
N ALA A 56 19.29 -3.74 -4.00
CA ALA A 56 19.27 -2.73 -2.95
C ALA A 56 18.28 -1.59 -3.26
N LEU A 57 18.16 -1.20 -4.53
CA LEU A 57 17.13 -0.24 -4.96
C LEU A 57 15.72 -0.86 -4.83
N LEU A 58 15.52 -2.11 -5.26
CA LEU A 58 14.24 -2.80 -5.11
C LEU A 58 13.82 -2.92 -3.65
N ASP A 59 14.73 -3.29 -2.75
CA ASP A 59 14.43 -3.38 -1.31
C ASP A 59 14.06 -2.03 -0.71
N ALA A 60 14.77 -0.97 -1.11
CA ALA A 60 14.40 0.39 -0.72
C ALA A 60 13.04 0.82 -1.27
N MET A 61 12.70 0.42 -2.51
CA MET A 61 11.38 0.68 -3.09
C MET A 61 10.28 -0.06 -2.33
N ARG A 62 10.50 -1.34 -1.97
CA ARG A 62 9.57 -2.16 -1.16
C ARG A 62 9.30 -1.52 0.20
N ALA A 63 10.37 -1.15 0.91
CA ALA A 63 10.27 -0.48 2.20
C ALA A 63 9.51 0.85 2.07
N TYR A 64 9.86 1.68 1.08
CA TYR A 64 9.22 2.96 0.84
C TYR A 64 7.72 2.82 0.52
N ALA A 65 7.35 1.95 -0.41
CA ALA A 65 5.95 1.74 -0.78
C ALA A 65 5.12 1.20 0.39
N THR A 66 5.69 0.27 1.16
CA THR A 66 5.06 -0.28 2.38
C THR A 66 4.86 0.81 3.42
N GLU A 67 5.89 1.59 3.72
CA GLU A 67 5.84 2.67 4.71
C GLU A 67 4.81 3.74 4.32
N ARG A 68 4.79 4.16 3.05
CA ARG A 68 3.80 5.13 2.54
C ARG A 68 2.37 4.64 2.72
N PHE A 69 2.15 3.35 2.46
CA PHE A 69 0.83 2.75 2.61
C PHE A 69 0.44 2.57 4.09
N THR A 70 1.36 2.08 4.93
CA THR A 70 1.19 1.98 6.39
C THR A 70 0.82 3.33 7.01
N GLN A 71 1.58 4.39 6.70
CA GLN A 71 1.32 5.74 7.19
C GLN A 71 -0.07 6.26 6.78
N ALA A 72 -0.51 5.93 5.57
CA ALA A 72 -1.85 6.30 5.10
C ALA A 72 -2.92 5.65 5.98
N LEU A 73 -2.82 4.35 6.26
CA LEU A 73 -3.76 3.64 7.14
C LEU A 73 -3.74 4.19 8.58
N GLU A 74 -2.54 4.42 9.14
CA GLU A 74 -2.39 5.00 10.48
C GLU A 74 -3.01 6.40 10.57
N THR A 75 -2.86 7.22 9.54
CA THR A 75 -3.50 8.54 9.47
C THR A 75 -5.02 8.43 9.48
N ALA A 76 -5.60 7.45 8.77
CA ALA A 76 -7.04 7.21 8.80
C ALA A 76 -7.50 6.75 10.19
N MET A 77 -6.74 5.90 10.88
CA MET A 77 -7.07 5.47 12.25
C MET A 77 -7.11 6.66 13.23
N GLN A 78 -6.26 7.67 13.06
CA GLN A 78 -6.24 8.87 13.90
C GLN A 78 -7.49 9.74 13.76
N THR A 79 -8.30 9.54 12.72
CA THR A 79 -9.57 10.26 12.54
C THR A 79 -10.68 9.74 13.47
N VAL A 80 -10.50 8.55 14.07
CA VAL A 80 -11.44 7.92 14.98
C VAL A 80 -10.93 8.06 16.42
N PRO A 81 -11.61 8.83 17.31
CA PRO A 81 -11.08 9.12 18.65
C PRO A 81 -10.96 7.91 19.58
N ASN A 82 -11.78 6.87 19.36
CA ASN A 82 -11.81 5.67 20.16
C ASN A 82 -11.26 4.50 19.35
N GLU A 83 -10.12 3.95 19.77
CA GLU A 83 -9.47 2.84 19.08
C GLU A 83 -10.29 1.53 19.10
N ASP A 84 -11.27 1.42 19.98
CA ASP A 84 -12.17 0.27 20.05
C ASP A 84 -13.48 0.45 19.26
N ASP A 85 -13.66 1.60 18.59
CA ASP A 85 -14.81 1.83 17.74
C ASP A 85 -14.66 1.08 16.41
N PRO A 86 -15.63 0.21 16.02
CA PRO A 86 -15.63 -0.46 14.71
C PRO A 86 -15.52 0.49 13.51
N GLU A 87 -15.89 1.77 13.67
CA GLU A 87 -15.71 2.79 12.65
C GLU A 87 -14.25 2.94 12.21
N LEU A 88 -13.28 2.62 13.08
CA LEU A 88 -11.85 2.60 12.74
C LEU A 88 -11.57 1.68 11.54
N LEU A 89 -12.21 0.51 11.47
CA LEU A 89 -12.04 -0.43 10.37
C LEU A 89 -12.66 0.09 9.06
N VAL A 90 -13.74 0.86 9.16
CA VAL A 90 -14.38 1.53 8.02
C VAL A 90 -13.45 2.57 7.43
N GLU A 91 -12.86 3.44 8.26
CA GLU A 91 -11.92 4.46 7.81
C GLU A 91 -10.62 3.87 7.25
N MET A 92 -10.10 2.79 7.86
CA MET A 92 -8.98 2.04 7.29
C MET A 92 -9.31 1.49 5.91
N GLY A 93 -10.49 0.88 5.73
CA GLY A 93 -10.93 0.31 4.47
C GLY A 93 -11.12 1.36 3.37
N LYS A 94 -11.71 2.51 3.70
CA LYS A 94 -11.80 3.68 2.79
C LYS A 94 -10.42 4.14 2.36
N GLN A 95 -9.52 4.32 3.31
CA GLN A 95 -8.17 4.81 3.02
C GLN A 95 -7.33 3.82 2.21
N TYR A 96 -7.52 2.51 2.42
CA TYR A 96 -6.93 1.48 1.57
C TYR A 96 -7.20 1.76 0.10
N VAL A 97 -8.48 1.92 -0.26
CA VAL A 97 -8.87 2.05 -1.67
C VAL A 97 -8.45 3.42 -2.23
N LEU A 98 -8.69 4.50 -1.47
CA LEU A 98 -8.33 5.85 -1.90
C LEU A 98 -6.83 6.00 -2.17
N PHE A 99 -5.98 5.45 -1.30
CA PHE A 99 -4.53 5.48 -1.48
C PHE A 99 -4.10 4.92 -2.83
N PHE A 100 -4.64 3.75 -3.22
CA PHE A 100 -4.27 3.09 -4.47
C PHE A 100 -4.98 3.65 -5.71
N LEU A 101 -6.14 4.30 -5.55
CA LEU A 101 -6.77 5.08 -6.62
C LEU A 101 -5.94 6.32 -6.97
N GLU A 102 -5.43 7.02 -5.97
CA GLU A 102 -4.57 8.19 -6.15
C GLU A 102 -3.15 7.80 -6.60
N ASN A 103 -2.72 6.58 -6.26
CA ASN A 103 -1.36 6.11 -6.50
C ASN A 103 -1.31 4.67 -7.07
N PRO A 104 -1.86 4.44 -8.29
CA PRO A 104 -2.00 3.10 -8.87
C PRO A 104 -0.67 2.38 -9.11
N GLN A 105 0.44 3.12 -9.21
CA GLN A 105 1.78 2.56 -9.32
C GLN A 105 2.19 1.74 -8.08
N TYR A 106 1.76 2.15 -6.88
CA TYR A 106 2.07 1.39 -5.66
C TYR A 106 1.26 0.09 -5.59
N PHE A 107 0.02 0.06 -6.10
CA PHE A 107 -0.81 -1.14 -6.07
C PHE A 107 -0.13 -2.27 -6.85
N ASN A 108 0.24 -2.01 -8.10
CA ASN A 108 0.94 -2.98 -8.93
C ASN A 108 2.28 -3.36 -8.31
N PHE A 109 3.05 -2.39 -7.81
CA PHE A 109 4.36 -2.67 -7.26
C PHE A 109 4.32 -3.53 -5.99
N ILE A 110 3.36 -3.31 -5.09
CA ILE A 110 3.20 -4.07 -3.85
C ILE A 110 2.66 -5.47 -4.13
N PHE A 111 1.59 -5.59 -4.90
CA PHE A 111 0.84 -6.86 -4.99
C PHE A 111 1.25 -7.73 -6.18
N SER A 112 2.00 -7.23 -7.16
CA SER A 112 2.42 -8.03 -8.32
C SER A 112 3.71 -8.84 -8.10
N GLN A 113 4.27 -8.83 -6.89
CA GLN A 113 5.62 -9.32 -6.63
C GLN A 113 5.63 -10.31 -5.45
N SER A 114 6.43 -11.37 -5.55
CA SER A 114 6.46 -12.49 -4.59
C SER A 114 7.18 -12.21 -3.25
N TRP A 115 7.40 -10.94 -2.88
CA TRP A 115 8.13 -10.58 -1.65
C TRP A 115 7.22 -10.38 -0.44
N MET A 116 5.93 -10.15 -0.66
CA MET A 116 4.96 -9.96 0.42
C MET A 116 4.70 -11.29 1.14
N GLN A 117 4.75 -11.27 2.47
CA GLN A 117 4.33 -12.38 3.32
C GLN A 117 3.06 -11.98 4.06
N ILE A 118 2.04 -12.81 3.98
CA ILE A 118 0.76 -12.63 4.67
C ILE A 118 0.51 -13.89 5.47
N ASP A 119 0.31 -13.72 6.77
CA ASP A 119 -0.12 -14.81 7.66
C ASP A 119 -1.58 -14.57 8.06
N LEU A 120 -2.45 -15.48 7.62
CA LEU A 120 -3.88 -15.39 7.86
C LEU A 120 -4.29 -15.94 9.23
N ASP A 121 -3.45 -16.77 9.86
CA ASP A 121 -3.78 -17.42 11.12
C ASP A 121 -3.78 -16.39 12.25
N LEU A 122 -4.87 -16.30 13.02
CA LEU A 122 -4.97 -15.29 14.09
C LEU A 122 -3.90 -15.42 15.18
N THR A 123 -3.38 -16.63 15.37
CA THR A 123 -2.46 -16.94 16.48
C THR A 123 -0.98 -16.72 16.14
N ASN A 124 -0.64 -16.48 14.86
CA ASN A 124 0.73 -16.31 14.43
C ASN A 124 1.04 -14.84 14.06
N ASP A 125 1.88 -14.20 14.86
CA ASP A 125 2.37 -12.85 14.60
C ASP A 125 3.82 -12.93 14.13
N SER A 126 4.00 -13.47 12.92
CA SER A 126 5.31 -13.52 12.28
C SER A 126 5.87 -12.09 12.12
N PRO A 127 7.15 -11.84 12.50
CA PRO A 127 7.79 -10.54 12.31
C PRO A 127 7.98 -10.19 10.83
N THR A 128 7.77 -11.14 9.91
CA THR A 128 7.84 -10.92 8.46
C THR A 128 6.50 -10.55 7.83
N ASN A 129 5.41 -10.53 8.61
CA ASN A 129 4.07 -10.24 8.09
C ASN A 129 4.01 -8.81 7.51
N PHE A 130 3.29 -8.64 6.41
CA PHE A 130 3.18 -7.36 5.72
C PHE A 130 2.55 -6.30 6.65
N PRO A 131 3.25 -5.20 6.98
CA PRO A 131 2.81 -4.29 8.04
C PRO A 131 1.38 -3.72 7.86
N PRO A 132 0.94 -3.30 6.65
CA PRO A 132 -0.45 -2.88 6.44
C PRO A 132 -1.49 -3.96 6.75
N PHE A 133 -1.18 -5.23 6.45
CA PHE A 133 -2.08 -6.34 6.78
C PHE A 133 -2.08 -6.62 8.29
N LEU A 134 -0.92 -6.55 8.94
CA LEU A 134 -0.82 -6.70 10.39
C LEU A 134 -1.65 -5.63 11.11
N LEU A 135 -1.64 -4.37 10.64
CA LEU A 135 -2.51 -3.33 11.16
C LEU A 135 -3.99 -3.73 11.07
N LEU A 136 -4.47 -4.20 9.91
CA LEU A 136 -5.85 -4.67 9.78
C LEU A 136 -6.14 -5.79 10.79
N LYS A 137 -5.31 -6.85 10.81
CA LYS A 137 -5.48 -8.01 11.70
C LYS A 137 -5.54 -7.60 13.16
N THR A 138 -4.57 -6.84 13.65
CA THR A 138 -4.48 -6.43 15.06
C THR A 138 -5.68 -5.59 15.48
N ASN A 139 -6.11 -4.62 14.66
CA ASN A 139 -7.24 -3.76 14.99
C ASN A 139 -8.57 -4.55 14.95
N THR A 140 -8.78 -5.40 13.94
CA THR A 140 -9.98 -6.26 13.85
C THR A 140 -10.08 -7.20 15.05
N VAL A 141 -8.98 -7.88 15.40
CA VAL A 141 -8.92 -8.76 16.57
C VAL A 141 -9.23 -8.01 17.87
N ARG A 142 -8.62 -6.83 18.09
CA ARG A 142 -8.87 -6.02 19.29
C ARG A 142 -10.34 -5.64 19.41
N ILE A 143 -10.90 -5.03 18.37
CA ILE A 143 -12.27 -4.49 18.35
C ILE A 143 -13.29 -5.61 18.55
N TYR A 144 -13.21 -6.69 17.76
CA TYR A 144 -14.25 -7.71 17.78
C TYR A 144 -14.15 -8.67 18.98
N ARG A 145 -12.96 -8.90 19.55
CA ARG A 145 -12.85 -9.61 20.85
C ARG A 145 -13.52 -8.82 21.96
N LYS A 146 -13.38 -7.48 21.98
CA LYS A 146 -14.06 -6.62 22.95
C LYS A 146 -15.59 -6.65 22.81
N LEU A 147 -16.09 -6.87 21.59
CA LEU A 147 -17.51 -7.08 21.30
C LEU A 147 -17.98 -8.52 21.57
N GLY A 148 -17.11 -9.41 22.05
CA GLY A 148 -17.46 -10.80 22.39
C GLY A 148 -17.60 -11.72 21.17
N VAL A 149 -17.03 -11.36 20.02
CA VAL A 149 -17.01 -12.22 18.83
C VAL A 149 -15.99 -13.34 19.02
N PRO A 150 -16.34 -14.61 18.74
CA PRO A 150 -15.39 -15.73 18.80
C PRO A 150 -14.25 -15.60 17.77
N ASP A 151 -13.05 -16.02 18.13
CA ASP A 151 -11.84 -15.93 17.29
C ASP A 151 -12.02 -16.53 15.89
N GLU A 152 -12.69 -17.69 15.75
CA GLU A 152 -12.97 -18.30 14.44
C GLU A 152 -13.71 -17.34 13.49
N LYS A 153 -14.69 -16.60 14.02
CA LYS A 153 -15.43 -15.60 13.23
C LYS A 153 -14.60 -14.36 12.95
N ILE A 154 -13.69 -14.00 13.85
CA ILE A 154 -12.78 -12.87 13.65
C ILE A 154 -11.81 -13.18 12.50
N GLU A 155 -11.34 -14.43 12.41
CA GLU A 155 -10.46 -14.87 11.33
C GLU A 155 -11.15 -14.73 9.97
N ASP A 156 -12.39 -15.24 9.87
CA ASP A 156 -13.24 -15.07 8.69
C ASP A 156 -13.46 -13.59 8.34
N MET A 157 -13.70 -12.75 9.35
CA MET A 157 -13.86 -11.29 9.17
C MET A 157 -12.59 -10.63 8.63
N VAL A 158 -11.41 -10.96 9.15
CA VAL A 158 -10.13 -10.41 8.65
C VAL A 158 -9.95 -10.75 7.17
N ILE A 159 -10.18 -12.02 6.80
CA ILE A 159 -10.06 -12.49 5.41
C ILE A 159 -11.09 -11.77 4.52
N ALA A 160 -12.35 -11.71 4.94
CA ALA A 160 -13.42 -11.09 4.18
C ALA A 160 -13.21 -9.58 3.98
N MET A 161 -12.78 -8.87 5.02
CA MET A 161 -12.45 -7.44 4.95
C MET A 161 -11.30 -7.19 3.98
N TRP A 162 -10.22 -7.96 4.09
CA TRP A 162 -9.07 -7.81 3.19
C TRP A 162 -9.45 -8.13 1.74
N ALA A 163 -10.16 -9.22 1.50
CA ALA A 163 -10.63 -9.60 0.17
C ALA A 163 -11.54 -8.51 -0.45
N SER A 164 -12.41 -7.90 0.35
CA SER A 164 -13.34 -6.86 -0.09
C SER A 164 -12.60 -5.60 -0.57
N VAL A 165 -11.73 -5.03 0.28
CA VAL A 165 -11.00 -3.80 -0.08
C VAL A 165 -9.97 -4.04 -1.18
N HIS A 166 -9.30 -5.19 -1.16
CA HIS A 166 -8.32 -5.56 -2.18
C HIS A 166 -8.98 -5.80 -3.53
N GLY A 167 -10.06 -6.59 -3.57
CA GLY A 167 -10.81 -6.89 -4.80
C GLY A 167 -11.40 -5.63 -5.43
N LEU A 168 -11.98 -4.75 -4.61
CA LEU A 168 -12.52 -3.48 -5.08
C LEU A 168 -11.43 -2.56 -5.63
N THR A 169 -10.30 -2.46 -4.95
CA THR A 169 -9.14 -1.67 -5.42
C THR A 169 -8.58 -2.22 -6.74
N SER A 170 -8.46 -3.54 -6.85
CA SER A 170 -8.00 -4.21 -8.06
C SER A 170 -8.89 -3.87 -9.25
N ILE A 171 -10.22 -3.90 -9.07
CA ILE A 171 -11.18 -3.49 -10.10
C ILE A 171 -11.06 -2.00 -10.41
N ALA A 172 -11.02 -1.16 -9.38
CA ALA A 172 -11.02 0.30 -9.52
C ALA A 172 -9.75 0.86 -10.19
N THR A 173 -8.63 0.14 -10.11
CA THR A 173 -7.35 0.52 -10.72
C THR A 173 -7.16 -0.03 -12.15
N MET A 174 -8.13 -0.82 -12.67
CA MET A 174 -8.07 -1.30 -14.05
C MET A 174 -8.26 -0.14 -15.06
N ARG A 175 -7.41 -0.10 -16.09
CA ARG A 175 -7.40 0.97 -17.11
C ARG A 175 -8.75 1.21 -17.81
N ASN A 176 -9.57 0.18 -17.96
CA ASN A 176 -10.84 0.23 -18.70
C ASN A 176 -12.06 0.20 -17.79
N VAL A 177 -11.89 0.33 -16.48
CA VAL A 177 -13.00 0.46 -15.53
C VAL A 177 -13.27 1.93 -15.30
N HIS A 178 -14.51 2.33 -15.58
CA HIS A 178 -15.00 3.66 -15.26
C HIS A 178 -16.16 3.56 -14.28
N TYR A 179 -16.04 4.30 -13.18
CA TYR A 179 -17.13 4.49 -12.23
C TYR A 179 -17.34 5.98 -12.06
N SER A 180 -18.53 6.45 -12.42
CA SER A 180 -18.85 7.87 -12.48
C SER A 180 -19.25 8.48 -11.13
N LYS A 181 -19.34 7.66 -10.08
CA LYS A 181 -19.71 8.08 -8.73
C LYS A 181 -18.49 8.04 -7.81
N ASP A 182 -18.70 8.41 -6.56
CA ASP A 182 -17.66 8.43 -5.53
C ASP A 182 -17.27 7.02 -5.08
N TRP A 183 -16.00 6.66 -5.31
CA TRP A 183 -15.43 5.41 -4.81
C TRP A 183 -15.41 5.37 -3.29
N SER A 184 -15.06 6.46 -2.60
CA SER A 184 -15.04 6.52 -1.12
C SER A 184 -16.38 6.07 -0.54
N LYS A 185 -17.47 6.66 -1.04
CA LYS A 185 -18.83 6.30 -0.65
C LYS A 185 -19.17 4.84 -0.99
N LYS A 186 -18.75 4.35 -2.16
CA LYS A 186 -18.98 2.95 -2.56
C LYS A 186 -18.29 1.96 -1.62
N ILE A 187 -17.08 2.27 -1.16
CA ILE A 187 -16.33 1.42 -0.23
C ILE A 187 -17.07 1.37 1.11
N GLU A 188 -17.46 2.54 1.62
CA GLU A 188 -18.21 2.63 2.86
C GLU A 188 -19.51 1.82 2.80
N ASP A 189 -20.28 1.96 1.71
CA ASP A 189 -21.49 1.17 1.50
C ASP A 189 -21.20 -0.34 1.48
N ILE A 190 -20.10 -0.80 0.89
CA ILE A 190 -19.74 -2.22 0.85
C ILE A 190 -19.34 -2.73 2.23
N ILE A 191 -18.51 -1.97 2.97
CA ILE A 191 -18.06 -2.37 4.31
C ILE A 191 -19.25 -2.43 5.28
N ARG A 192 -20.20 -1.50 5.20
CA ARG A 192 -21.34 -1.45 6.12
C ARG A 192 -22.46 -2.45 5.82
N ASN A 193 -22.51 -3.00 4.60
CA ASN A 193 -23.56 -3.93 4.18
C ASN A 193 -23.12 -5.41 4.18
N ASN A 194 -21.88 -5.69 4.56
CA ASN A 194 -21.33 -7.03 4.80
C ASN A 194 -21.17 -7.27 6.31
#